data_AF-A0A212RAI8-F1
#
_entry.id   AF-A0A212RAI8-F1
#
_cell.length_a   1.000
_cell.length_b   1.000
_cell.length_c   1.000
_cell.angle_alpha   90.00
_cell.angle_beta   90.00
_cell.angle_gamma   90.00
#
_symmetry.space_group_name_H-M   'P 1'
#
loop_
_entity.id
_entity.type
_entity.pdbx_description
1 polymer ?
#
loop_
_entity_poly.entity_id
_entity_poly.type
_entity_poly.pdbx_seq_one_letter_code
_entity_poly.pdbx_strand_id
1 'polypeptide(L)'
;MGITIGHGYRSGRALLWSLAFVIIGALIFGWADASNLMAPSSPEILTDPLYRASGTIPPDYPRFQALAYSLDAFLPIVDLHQESFWLPDASKPFGALVRLYLWIHIAAGWLLSTLFVSGVTGLVRRLE
;
A
#
# COMPACT_ATOMS: atom_id res chain seq x y z
N MET A 1 27.89 34.65 4.00
CA MET A 1 26.43 34.65 3.76
C MET A 1 26.20 34.17 2.34
N GLY A 2 25.74 32.93 2.17
CA GLY A 2 25.49 32.32 0.87
C GLY A 2 24.22 31.48 0.97
N ILE A 3 23.18 31.94 0.29
CA ILE A 3 21.83 31.37 0.29
C ILE A 3 21.83 30.22 -0.72
N THR A 4 22.22 29.03 -0.29
CA THR A 4 22.19 27.81 -1.16
C THR A 4 21.61 26.58 -0.47
N ILE A 5 20.93 26.74 0.66
CA ILE A 5 20.29 25.63 1.38
C ILE A 5 18.82 25.98 1.57
N GLY A 6 17.93 25.48 0.71
CA GLY A 6 16.52 25.78 0.95
C GLY A 6 15.44 25.05 0.16
N HIS A 7 15.72 24.46 -1.01
CA HIS A 7 14.61 23.98 -1.86
C HIS A 7 14.65 22.48 -2.24
N GLY A 8 15.80 21.80 -2.12
CA GLY A 8 15.88 20.32 -2.21
C GLY A 8 15.39 19.57 -0.95
N TYR A 9 15.23 20.27 0.18
CA TYR A 9 14.86 19.65 1.46
C TYR A 9 13.41 19.16 1.52
N ARG A 10 12.52 19.68 0.65
CA ARG A 10 11.10 19.31 0.62
C ARG A 10 10.83 17.99 -0.11
N SER A 11 11.53 17.72 -1.22
CA SER A 11 11.40 16.45 -1.96
C SER A 11 11.98 15.27 -1.17
N GLY A 12 13.12 15.45 -0.51
CA GLY A 12 13.72 14.40 0.34
C GLY A 12 12.83 14.00 1.52
N ARG A 13 12.14 14.96 2.15
CA ARG A 13 11.17 14.67 3.21
C ARG A 13 9.98 13.87 2.70
N ALA A 14 9.46 14.19 1.52
CA ALA A 14 8.36 13.42 0.92
C ALA A 14 8.77 11.96 0.69
N LEU A 15 9.99 11.71 0.19
CA LEU A 15 10.52 10.35 0.02
C LEU A 15 10.63 9.60 1.36
N LEU A 16 11.14 10.25 2.41
CA LEU A 16 11.23 9.66 3.74
C LEU A 16 9.85 9.32 4.32
N TRP A 17 8.86 10.21 4.13
CA TRP A 17 7.48 9.93 4.54
C TRP A 17 6.88 8.79 3.74
N SER A 18 7.08 8.74 2.43
CA SER A 18 6.63 7.62 1.60
C SER A 18 7.22 6.29 2.06
N LEU A 19 8.54 6.25 2.33
CA LEU A 19 9.21 5.07 2.85
C LEU A 19 8.64 4.65 4.22
N ALA A 20 8.41 5.61 5.11
CA ALA A 20 7.81 5.34 6.41
C ALA A 20 6.38 4.77 6.27
N PHE A 21 5.55 5.35 5.40
CA PHE A 21 4.21 4.84 5.12
C PHE A 21 4.25 3.40 4.59
N VAL A 22 5.11 3.11 3.61
CA VAL A 22 5.27 1.76 3.06
C VAL A 22 5.71 0.75 4.13
N ILE A 23 6.67 1.13 4.99
CA ILE A 23 7.11 0.23 6.08
C ILE A 23 5.98 0.00 7.08
N ILE A 24 5.29 1.05 7.51
CA ILE A 24 4.16 0.94 8.44
C ILE A 24 3.04 0.09 7.83
N GLY A 25 2.74 0.30 6.55
CA GLY A 25 1.75 -0.49 5.83
C GLY A 25 2.13 -1.96 5.74
N ALA A 26 3.39 -2.27 5.39
CA ALA A 26 3.89 -3.64 5.37
C ALA A 26 3.76 -4.33 6.75
N LEU A 27 4.00 -3.60 7.84
CA LEU A 27 3.82 -4.12 9.19
C LEU A 27 2.34 -4.37 9.52
N ILE A 28 1.45 -3.42 9.20
CA ILE A 28 0.00 -3.54 9.47
C ILE A 28 -0.61 -4.66 8.64
N PHE A 29 -0.33 -4.72 7.33
CA PHE A 29 -0.88 -5.75 6.46
C PHE A 29 -0.25 -7.13 6.73
N GLY A 30 1.04 -7.18 7.09
CA GLY A 30 1.68 -8.42 7.53
C GLY A 30 1.11 -8.95 8.86
N TRP A 31 0.81 -8.06 9.80
CA TRP A 31 0.08 -8.42 11.02
C TRP A 31 -1.34 -8.91 10.72
N ALA A 32 -2.03 -8.26 9.78
CA ALA A 32 -3.37 -8.67 9.36
C ALA A 32 -3.37 -10.07 8.76
N ASP A 33 -2.42 -10.37 7.87
CA ASP A 33 -2.24 -11.71 7.29
C ASP A 33 -1.94 -12.77 8.35
N ALA A 34 -0.97 -12.51 9.24
CA ALA A 34 -0.64 -13.39 10.37
C ALA A 34 -1.83 -13.63 11.33
N SER A 35 -2.76 -12.69 11.39
CA SER A 35 -3.98 -12.76 12.21
C SER A 35 -5.19 -13.33 11.46
N ASN A 36 -5.00 -13.86 10.24
CA ASN A 36 -6.07 -14.35 9.35
C ASN A 36 -7.13 -13.28 9.05
N LEU A 37 -6.73 -12.01 8.98
CA LEU A 37 -7.59 -10.87 8.64
C LEU A 37 -7.51 -10.49 7.17
N MET A 38 -6.75 -11.23 6.36
CA MET A 38 -6.70 -11.07 4.90
C MET A 38 -7.51 -12.19 4.24
N ALA A 39 -8.25 -11.83 3.20
CA ALA A 39 -9.08 -12.73 2.44
C ALA A 39 -8.82 -12.54 0.94
N PRO A 40 -9.03 -13.59 0.11
CA PRO A 40 -9.00 -13.45 -1.34
C PRO A 40 -10.08 -12.47 -1.79
N SER A 41 -9.74 -11.64 -2.76
CA SER A 41 -10.66 -10.66 -3.35
C SER A 41 -11.66 -11.30 -4.32
N SER A 42 -11.33 -12.48 -4.86
CA SER A 42 -12.12 -13.15 -5.91
C SER A 42 -13.41 -13.75 -5.35
N PRO A 43 -14.59 -13.38 -5.90
CA PRO A 43 -15.86 -13.99 -5.53
C PRO A 43 -15.88 -15.51 -5.74
N GLU A 44 -15.19 -16.02 -6.77
CA GLU A 44 -15.10 -17.45 -7.06
C GLU A 44 -14.54 -18.22 -5.85
N ILE A 45 -13.42 -17.76 -5.29
CA ILE A 45 -12.79 -18.37 -4.12
C ILE A 45 -13.66 -18.19 -2.87
N LEU A 46 -14.24 -17.01 -2.66
CA LEU A 46 -15.16 -16.79 -1.55
C LEU A 46 -16.40 -17.69 -1.59
N THR A 47 -16.77 -18.19 -2.78
CA THR A 47 -17.88 -19.11 -2.96
C THR A 47 -17.51 -20.60 -2.95
N ASP A 48 -16.23 -20.92 -3.01
CA ASP A 48 -15.72 -22.30 -3.00
C ASP A 48 -16.07 -23.00 -1.67
N PRO A 49 -16.72 -24.18 -1.69
CA PRO A 49 -16.98 -24.97 -0.51
C PRO A 49 -15.73 -25.27 0.33
N LEU A 50 -14.58 -25.50 -0.29
CA LEU A 50 -13.31 -25.78 0.40
C LEU A 50 -12.82 -24.56 1.18
N TYR A 51 -12.87 -23.38 0.56
CA TYR A 51 -12.50 -22.12 1.22
C TYR A 51 -13.47 -21.80 2.37
N ARG A 52 -14.79 -21.97 2.19
CA ARG A 52 -15.76 -21.72 3.27
C ARG A 52 -15.65 -22.70 4.43
N ALA A 53 -15.32 -23.96 4.16
CA ALA A 53 -15.22 -24.98 5.19
C ALA A 53 -13.92 -24.91 5.99
N SER A 54 -12.81 -24.52 5.35
CA SER A 54 -11.47 -24.68 5.92
C SER A 54 -10.52 -23.48 5.74
N GLY A 55 -10.92 -22.45 4.99
CA GLY A 55 -10.05 -21.34 4.62
C GLY A 55 -8.97 -21.70 3.60
N THR A 56 -9.04 -22.89 2.98
CA THR A 56 -8.04 -23.35 2.02
C THR A 56 -8.09 -22.53 0.74
N ILE A 57 -6.93 -21.97 0.35
CA ILE A 57 -6.77 -21.17 -0.86
C ILE A 57 -6.19 -22.07 -1.97
N PRO A 58 -6.65 -21.94 -3.23
CA PRO A 58 -6.11 -22.70 -4.36
C PRO A 58 -4.58 -22.55 -4.48
N PRO A 59 -3.84 -23.62 -4.84
CA PRO A 59 -2.37 -23.57 -4.94
C PRO A 59 -1.84 -22.53 -5.93
N ASP A 60 -2.59 -22.28 -7.00
CA ASP A 60 -2.22 -21.32 -8.05
C ASP A 60 -2.59 -19.87 -7.69
N TYR A 61 -3.21 -19.63 -6.53
CA TYR A 61 -3.51 -18.28 -6.07
C TYR A 61 -2.24 -17.59 -5.56
N PRO A 62 -1.99 -16.33 -5.94
CA PRO A 62 -0.81 -15.59 -5.48
C PRO A 62 -0.74 -15.54 -3.96
N ARG A 63 0.40 -15.95 -3.40
CA ARG A 63 0.65 -15.84 -1.96
C ARG A 63 0.73 -14.37 -1.57
N PHE A 64 0.18 -14.05 -0.40
CA PHE A 64 0.28 -12.72 0.16
C PHE A 64 1.73 -12.35 0.47
N GLN A 65 2.14 -11.13 0.08
CA GLN A 65 3.45 -10.55 0.35
C GLN A 65 3.27 -9.12 0.89
N ALA A 66 3.42 -8.94 2.20
CA ALA A 66 3.05 -7.69 2.88
C ALA A 66 3.76 -6.44 2.33
N LEU A 67 5.06 -6.52 2.03
CA LEU A 67 5.82 -5.39 1.48
C LEU A 67 5.36 -5.06 0.06
N ALA A 68 5.19 -6.08 -0.78
CA ALA A 68 4.71 -5.90 -2.15
C ALA A 68 3.29 -5.32 -2.15
N TYR A 69 2.39 -5.86 -1.33
CA TYR A 69 1.04 -5.31 -1.13
C TYR A 69 1.05 -3.86 -0.67
N SER A 70 1.92 -3.51 0.29
CA SER A 70 2.01 -2.13 0.77
C SER A 70 2.54 -1.17 -0.29
N LEU A 71 3.48 -1.60 -1.13
CA LEU A 71 3.97 -0.83 -2.27
C LEU A 71 2.91 -0.68 -3.36
N ASP A 72 2.26 -1.77 -3.71
CA ASP A 72 1.22 -1.87 -4.75
C ASP A 72 0.04 -0.94 -4.43
N ALA A 73 -0.46 -0.99 -3.19
CA ALA A 73 -1.53 -0.11 -2.74
C ALA A 73 -1.09 1.37 -2.61
N PHE A 74 0.19 1.65 -2.40
CA PHE A 74 0.68 3.01 -2.15
C PHE A 74 1.10 3.75 -3.42
N LEU A 75 1.71 3.06 -4.38
CA LEU A 75 2.29 3.69 -5.56
C LEU A 75 1.31 3.57 -6.75
N PRO A 76 0.64 4.66 -7.16
CA PRO A 76 -0.45 4.59 -8.14
C PRO A 76 -0.02 4.18 -9.55
N ILE A 77 1.27 4.10 -9.83
CA ILE A 77 1.85 3.78 -11.15
C ILE A 77 2.40 2.34 -11.17
N VAL A 78 2.58 1.72 -9.99
CA VAL A 78 3.13 0.38 -9.86
C VAL A 78 1.99 -0.61 -9.72
N ASP A 79 2.07 -1.73 -10.42
CA ASP A 79 1.16 -2.85 -10.28
C ASP A 79 1.97 -4.13 -10.01
N LEU A 80 1.92 -4.62 -8.77
CA LEU A 80 2.54 -5.87 -8.34
C LEU A 80 1.53 -7.02 -8.22
N HIS A 81 0.28 -6.80 -8.59
CA HIS A 81 -0.81 -7.77 -8.52
C HIS A 81 -1.02 -8.35 -7.10
N GLN A 82 -0.75 -7.58 -6.04
CA GLN A 82 -0.99 -8.02 -4.67
C GLN A 82 -2.31 -7.44 -4.16
N GLU A 83 -2.54 -6.14 -4.38
CA GLU A 83 -3.75 -5.42 -3.97
C GLU A 83 -5.00 -5.95 -4.68
N SER A 84 -4.86 -6.40 -5.93
CA SER A 84 -5.96 -6.97 -6.70
C SER A 84 -6.38 -8.37 -6.24
N PHE A 85 -5.51 -9.11 -5.55
CA PHE A 85 -5.78 -10.49 -5.08
C PHE A 85 -6.15 -10.56 -3.60
N TRP A 86 -5.74 -9.59 -2.78
CA TRP A 86 -5.95 -9.68 -1.34
C TRP A 86 -6.70 -8.47 -0.81
N LEU A 87 -7.65 -8.70 0.10
CA LEU A 87 -8.37 -7.62 0.77
C LEU A 87 -8.47 -7.90 2.27
N PRO A 88 -8.34 -6.88 3.13
CA PRO A 88 -8.61 -7.04 4.55
C PRO A 88 -10.08 -7.42 4.77
N ASP A 89 -10.35 -8.48 5.50
CA ASP A 89 -11.67 -9.06 5.73
C ASP A 89 -12.53 -8.17 6.64
N ALA A 90 -13.42 -7.38 6.04
CA ALA A 90 -14.29 -6.46 6.78
C ALA A 90 -15.41 -7.16 7.55
N SER A 91 -15.60 -8.47 7.42
CA SER A 91 -16.52 -9.22 8.29
C SER A 91 -15.99 -9.32 9.73
N LYS A 92 -14.67 -9.11 9.92
CA LYS A 92 -14.00 -9.12 11.23
C LYS A 92 -13.78 -7.67 11.70
N PRO A 93 -14.00 -7.34 12.99
CA PRO A 93 -13.83 -5.97 13.48
C PRO A 93 -12.44 -5.37 13.20
N PHE A 94 -11.37 -6.13 13.46
CA PHE A 94 -10.01 -5.69 13.15
C PHE A 94 -9.72 -5.64 11.65
N GLY A 95 -10.31 -6.53 10.84
CA GLY A 95 -10.16 -6.49 9.39
C GLY A 95 -10.85 -5.27 8.76
N ALA A 96 -11.97 -4.82 9.32
CA ALA A 96 -12.61 -3.56 8.93
C ALA A 96 -11.71 -2.34 9.23
N LEU A 97 -11.02 -2.33 10.38
CA LEU A 97 -10.04 -1.27 10.69
C LEU A 97 -8.84 -1.29 9.74
N VAL A 98 -8.33 -2.49 9.40
CA VAL A 98 -7.25 -2.62 8.41
C VAL A 98 -7.72 -2.18 7.02
N ARG A 99 -8.98 -2.43 6.65
CA ARG A 99 -9.56 -1.94 5.39
C ARG A 99 -9.69 -0.42 5.36
N LEU A 100 -10.07 0.21 6.48
CA LEU A 100 -10.04 1.66 6.60
C LEU A 100 -8.62 2.20 6.43
N TYR A 101 -7.64 1.55 7.07
CA TYR A 101 -6.23 1.90 6.91
C TYR A 101 -5.76 1.75 5.45
N LEU A 102 -6.19 0.70 4.74
CA LEU A 102 -5.88 0.51 3.31
C LEU A 102 -6.29 1.73 2.48
N TRP A 103 -7.50 2.25 2.67
CA TRP A 103 -7.96 3.45 1.95
C TRP A 103 -7.14 4.69 2.30
N ILE A 104 -6.79 4.87 3.59
CA ILE A 104 -5.90 5.96 4.03
C ILE A 104 -4.52 5.82 3.38
N HIS A 105 -4.00 4.59 3.30
CA HIS A 105 -2.69 4.26 2.72
C HIS A 105 -2.65 4.56 1.22
N ILE A 106 -3.70 4.17 0.47
CA ILE A 106 -3.87 4.52 -0.95
C ILE A 106 -3.93 6.04 -1.12
N ALA A 107 -4.77 6.74 -0.35
CA ALA A 107 -4.91 8.19 -0.44
C ALA A 107 -3.60 8.94 -0.12
N ALA A 108 -2.84 8.48 0.88
CA ALA A 108 -1.53 9.00 1.22
C ALA A 108 -0.53 8.79 0.06
N GLY A 109 -0.60 7.63 -0.60
CA GLY A 109 0.16 7.30 -1.80
C GLY A 109 -0.04 8.28 -2.94
N TRP A 110 -1.30 8.58 -3.27
CA TRP A 110 -1.65 9.60 -4.27
C TRP A 110 -1.13 11.00 -3.89
N LEU A 111 -1.33 11.41 -2.64
CA LEU A 111 -0.89 12.72 -2.16
C LEU A 111 0.63 12.86 -2.19
N LEU A 112 1.37 11.88 -1.66
CA LEU A 112 2.84 11.97 -1.59
C LEU A 112 3.50 11.81 -2.96
N SER A 113 2.94 10.98 -3.84
CA SER A 113 3.43 10.84 -5.22
C SER A 113 3.28 12.14 -6.00
N THR A 114 2.13 12.82 -5.91
CA THR A 114 1.91 14.10 -6.59
C THR A 114 2.78 15.23 -6.02
N LEU A 115 2.94 15.29 -4.69
CA LEU A 115 3.87 16.24 -4.05
C LEU A 115 5.31 16.01 -4.48
N PHE A 116 5.74 14.76 -4.60
CA PHE A 116 7.07 14.42 -5.08
C PHE A 116 7.28 14.88 -6.52
N VAL A 117 6.37 14.53 -7.44
CA VAL A 117 6.44 14.95 -8.86
C VAL A 117 6.45 16.47 -8.98
N SER A 118 5.61 17.17 -8.22
CA SER A 118 5.56 18.64 -8.18
C SER A 118 6.87 19.26 -7.66
N GLY A 119 7.45 18.66 -6.60
CA GLY A 119 8.74 19.10 -6.07
C GLY A 119 9.89 18.95 -7.07
N VAL A 120 9.91 17.85 -7.83
CA VAL A 120 10.91 17.61 -8.88
C VAL A 120 10.71 18.57 -10.06
N THR A 121 9.49 18.71 -10.58
CA THR A 121 9.19 19.62 -11.70
C THR A 121 9.45 21.09 -11.36
N GLY A 122 9.13 21.51 -10.13
CA GLY A 122 9.44 22.87 -9.66
C GLY A 122 10.93 23.15 -9.53
N LEU A 123 11.75 22.13 -9.27
CA LEU A 123 13.21 22.26 -9.26
C LEU A 123 13.77 22.40 -10.68
N VAL A 124 13.27 21.62 -11.64
CA VAL A 124 13.72 21.66 -13.04
C VAL A 124 13.50 23.04 -13.66
N ARG A 125 12.31 23.64 -13.47
CA ARG A 125 12.00 25.00 -13.99
C ARG A 125 12.85 26.13 -13.41
N ARG A 126 13.59 25.90 -12.33
CA ARG A 126 14.49 26.91 -11.73
C ARG A 126 15.93 26.80 -12.22
N LEU A 127 16.28 25.71 -12.89
CA LEU A 127 17.62 25.46 -13.43
C LEU A 127 17.74 25.86 -14.91
N GLU A 128 16.61 25.99 -15.59
CA GLU A 128 16.47 26.63 -16.92
C GLU A 128 16.37 28.16 -16.79
#